data_AF-A0A7W4EJH2-F1
#
_entry.id   AF-A0A7W4EJH2-F1
#
_cell.length_a   1.000
_cell.length_b   1.000
_cell.length_c   1.000
_cell.angle_alpha   90.00
_cell.angle_beta   90.00
_cell.angle_gamma   90.00
#
_symmetry.space_group_name_H-M   'P 1'
#
loop_
_entity.id
_entity.type
_entity.pdbx_description
1 polymer ?
#
loop_
_entity_poly.entity_id
_entity_poly.type
_entity_poly.pdbx_seq_one_letter_code
_entity_poly.pdbx_strand_id
1 'polypeptide(L)'
;MDELTKVEQQLKARIAESDAPRTVLRAPELRALYAGMGSIPPAERAAYGKRINELKQQLTQAAARREDELSQEALAPIDMTAPMDYNTPRPPLLPASQGSIHPLMQEIERIADIFYRMGFVVEESREIDDQFHMFESLNFPKG
;
A
#
# COMPACT_ATOMS: atom_id res chain seq x y z
N MET A 1 19.02 -37.66 -30.78
CA MET A 1 17.72 -37.92 -30.14
C MET A 1 17.78 -37.79 -28.62
N ASP A 2 18.96 -37.94 -28.00
CA ASP A 2 19.16 -37.94 -26.55
C ASP A 2 19.37 -36.55 -25.91
N GLU A 3 19.77 -35.55 -26.71
CA GLU A 3 20.04 -34.18 -26.23
C GLU A 3 18.76 -33.37 -25.99
N LEU A 4 17.72 -33.55 -26.82
CA LEU A 4 16.46 -32.78 -26.67
C LEU A 4 15.71 -33.13 -25.38
N THR A 5 15.68 -34.42 -25.03
CA THR A 5 15.00 -34.92 -23.83
C THR A 5 15.71 -34.48 -22.55
N LYS A 6 17.05 -34.42 -22.56
CA LYS A 6 17.84 -33.88 -21.44
C LYS A 6 17.58 -32.39 -21.22
N VAL A 7 17.61 -31.60 -22.28
CA VAL A 7 17.33 -30.15 -22.21
C VAL A 7 15.89 -29.88 -21.79
N GLU A 8 14.94 -30.70 -22.24
CA GLU A 8 13.54 -30.63 -21.80
C GLU A 8 13.39 -30.86 -20.29
N GLN A 9 14.03 -31.90 -19.75
CA GLN A 9 13.99 -32.20 -18.32
C GLN A 9 14.65 -31.10 -17.49
N GLN A 10 15.80 -30.59 -17.95
CA GLN A 10 16.51 -29.50 -17.28
C GLN A 10 15.69 -28.20 -17.24
N LEU A 11 15.05 -27.83 -18.35
CA LEU A 11 14.21 -26.63 -18.42
C LEU A 11 12.92 -26.79 -17.60
N LYS A 12 12.32 -27.99 -17.55
CA LYS A 12 11.16 -28.28 -16.68
C LYS A 12 11.51 -28.20 -15.19
N ALA A 13 12.66 -28.74 -14.78
CA ALA A 13 13.15 -28.63 -13.40
C ALA A 13 13.39 -27.16 -13.01
N ARG A 14 14.00 -26.38 -13.92
CA ARG A 14 14.24 -24.95 -13.70
C ARG A 14 12.96 -24.11 -13.61
N ILE A 15 11.88 -24.53 -14.29
CA ILE A 15 10.56 -23.90 -14.13
C ILE A 15 9.99 -24.20 -12.75
N ALA A 16 10.14 -25.41 -12.24
CA ALA A 16 9.62 -25.79 -10.92
C ALA A 16 10.28 -25.01 -9.76
N GLU A 17 11.58 -24.75 -9.87
CA GLU A 17 12.37 -24.06 -8.82
C GLU A 17 12.38 -22.52 -8.93
N SER A 18 11.94 -21.94 -10.05
CA SER A 18 12.07 -20.49 -10.31
C SER A 18 10.84 -19.70 -9.87
N ASP A 19 11.08 -18.59 -9.18
CA ASP A 19 10.06 -17.58 -8.82
C ASP A 19 9.60 -16.75 -10.04
N ALA A 20 10.30 -16.84 -11.17
CA ALA A 20 9.98 -16.14 -12.41
C ALA A 20 9.98 -17.12 -13.61
N PRO A 21 8.97 -18.01 -13.72
CA PRO A 21 9.00 -19.12 -14.66
C PRO A 21 9.02 -18.68 -16.13
N ARG A 22 8.48 -17.50 -16.47
CA ARG A 22 8.59 -16.87 -17.81
C ARG A 22 10.02 -16.60 -18.28
N THR A 23 10.99 -16.42 -17.36
CA THR A 23 12.39 -16.18 -17.73
C THR A 23 13.05 -17.39 -18.37
N VAL A 24 12.58 -18.60 -18.06
CA VAL A 24 13.10 -19.87 -18.59
C VAL A 24 12.86 -20.00 -20.09
N LEU A 25 11.84 -19.34 -20.64
CA LEU A 25 11.59 -19.28 -22.09
C LEU A 25 12.65 -18.48 -22.87
N ARG A 26 13.46 -17.67 -22.18
CA ARG A 26 14.58 -16.91 -22.75
C ARG A 26 15.94 -17.57 -22.48
N ALA A 27 15.96 -18.78 -21.93
CA ALA A 27 17.18 -19.46 -21.55
C ALA A 27 18.12 -19.67 -22.77
N PRO A 28 19.45 -19.55 -22.55
CA PRO A 28 20.44 -19.74 -23.61
C PRO A 28 20.40 -21.15 -24.21
N GLU A 29 19.99 -22.15 -23.41
CA GLU A 29 19.82 -23.55 -23.83
C GLU A 29 18.76 -23.70 -24.94
N LEU A 30 17.61 -23.04 -24.80
CA LEU A 30 16.55 -23.05 -25.81
C LEU A 30 17.02 -22.34 -27.10
N ARG A 31 17.74 -21.22 -26.96
CA ARG A 31 18.32 -20.48 -28.09
C ARG A 31 19.39 -21.28 -28.83
N ALA A 32 20.20 -22.05 -28.11
CA ALA A 32 21.20 -22.94 -28.69
C ALA A 32 20.55 -24.05 -29.55
N LEU A 33 19.41 -24.58 -29.13
CA LEU A 33 18.64 -25.56 -29.92
C LEU A 33 18.13 -24.97 -31.25
N TYR A 34 17.68 -23.71 -31.25
CA TYR A 34 17.30 -23.00 -32.47
C TYR A 34 18.50 -22.68 -33.37
N ALA A 35 19.65 -22.29 -32.79
CA ALA A 35 20.88 -22.01 -33.55
C ALA A 35 21.46 -23.27 -34.21
N GLY A 36 21.36 -24.44 -33.56
CA GLY A 36 21.81 -25.73 -34.09
C GLY A 36 20.99 -26.24 -35.29
N MET A 37 19.82 -25.66 -35.57
CA MET A 37 18.96 -26.04 -36.69
C MET A 37 19.64 -25.77 -38.06
N GLY A 38 20.58 -24.83 -38.12
CA GLY A 38 21.36 -24.52 -39.34
C GLY A 38 22.29 -25.64 -39.80
N SER A 39 22.67 -26.56 -38.90
CA SER A 39 23.59 -27.67 -39.19
C SER A 39 22.88 -28.97 -39.63
N ILE A 40 21.55 -28.96 -39.75
CA ILE A 40 20.74 -30.16 -40.00
C ILE A 40 20.44 -30.33 -41.50
N PRO A 41 20.53 -31.55 -42.05
CA PRO A 41 20.17 -31.84 -43.44
C PRO A 41 18.75 -31.38 -43.79
N PRO A 42 18.50 -30.92 -45.04
CA PRO A 42 17.19 -30.38 -45.45
C PRO A 42 16.02 -31.34 -45.18
N ALA A 43 16.24 -32.65 -45.31
CA ALA A 43 15.24 -33.68 -45.10
C ALA A 43 14.77 -33.82 -43.64
N GLU A 44 15.62 -33.50 -42.66
CA GLU A 44 15.34 -33.69 -41.23
C GLU A 44 14.94 -32.39 -40.51
N ARG A 45 15.17 -31.23 -41.16
CA ARG A 45 14.84 -29.90 -40.61
C ARG A 45 13.37 -29.74 -40.25
N ALA A 46 12.46 -30.29 -41.06
CA ALA A 46 11.02 -30.19 -40.81
C ALA A 46 10.59 -30.94 -39.53
N ALA A 47 11.07 -32.18 -39.35
CA ALA A 47 10.77 -32.99 -38.17
C ALA A 47 11.40 -32.40 -36.89
N TYR A 48 12.61 -31.87 -37.00
CA TYR A 48 13.31 -31.24 -35.89
C TYR A 48 12.65 -29.91 -35.46
N GLY A 49 12.23 -29.08 -36.41
CA GLY A 49 11.52 -27.83 -36.12
C GLY A 49 10.16 -28.04 -35.48
N LYS A 50 9.44 -29.10 -35.87
CA LYS A 50 8.18 -29.48 -35.23
C LYS A 50 8.39 -29.83 -33.75
N ARG A 51 9.41 -30.63 -33.43
CA ARG A 51 9.77 -31.00 -32.05
C ARG A 51 10.19 -29.80 -31.19
N ILE A 52 10.93 -28.85 -31.74
CA ILE A 52 11.31 -27.63 -31.00
C ILE A 52 10.07 -26.77 -30.69
N ASN A 53 9.15 -26.64 -31.64
CA ASN A 53 7.92 -25.88 -31.41
C ASN A 53 7.02 -26.57 -30.37
N GLU A 54 6.91 -27.90 -30.42
CA GLU A 54 6.22 -28.70 -29.39
C GLU A 54 6.86 -28.50 -28.01
N LEU A 55 8.19 -28.56 -27.92
CA LEU A 55 8.93 -28.31 -26.69
C LEU A 55 8.66 -26.90 -26.13
N LYS A 56 8.71 -25.87 -26.99
CA LYS A 56 8.41 -24.49 -26.59
C LYS A 56 6.98 -24.35 -26.06
N GLN A 57 6.01 -25.02 -26.70
CA GLN A 57 4.62 -24.99 -26.26
C GLN A 57 4.44 -25.66 -24.90
N GLN A 58 5.09 -26.81 -24.67
CA GLN A 58 5.07 -27.49 -23.38
C GLN A 58 5.70 -26.64 -22.27
N LEU A 59 6.86 -26.01 -22.53
CA LEU A 59 7.51 -25.12 -21.57
C LEU A 59 6.67 -23.88 -21.27
N THR A 60 5.97 -23.34 -22.27
CA THR A 60 5.06 -22.21 -22.08
C THR A 60 3.87 -22.59 -21.18
N GLN A 61 3.30 -23.78 -21.37
CA GLN A 61 2.22 -24.28 -20.51
C GLN A 61 2.71 -24.56 -19.08
N ALA A 62 3.90 -25.16 -18.93
CA ALA A 62 4.48 -25.42 -17.61
C ALA A 62 4.77 -24.11 -16.86
N ALA A 63 5.30 -23.10 -17.55
CA ALA A 63 5.56 -21.79 -16.96
C ALA A 63 4.27 -21.08 -16.53
N ALA A 64 3.21 -21.14 -17.35
CA ALA A 64 1.91 -20.58 -17.01
C ALA A 64 1.31 -21.24 -15.76
N ARG A 65 1.35 -22.58 -15.68
CA ARG A 65 0.87 -23.31 -14.50
C ARG A 65 1.60 -22.92 -13.22
N ARG A 66 2.93 -22.78 -13.28
CA ARG A 66 3.72 -22.38 -12.11
C ARG A 66 3.43 -20.93 -11.69
N GLU A 67 3.22 -20.03 -12.65
CA GLU A 67 2.77 -18.66 -12.38
C GLU A 67 1.40 -18.63 -11.69
N ASP A 68 0.47 -19.46 -12.15
CA ASP A 68 -0.84 -19.58 -11.52
C ASP A 68 -0.74 -20.10 -10.08
N GLU A 69 0.09 -21.12 -9.83
CA GLU A 69 0.38 -21.64 -8.48
C GLU A 69 0.97 -20.56 -7.55
N LEU A 70 2.00 -19.85 -8.00
CA LEU A 70 2.64 -18.77 -7.24
C LEU A 70 1.68 -17.61 -6.96
N SER A 71 0.73 -17.34 -7.87
CA SER A 71 -0.28 -16.29 -7.68
C SER A 71 -1.34 -16.67 -6.64
N GLN A 72 -1.64 -17.97 -6.50
CA GLN A 72 -2.61 -18.46 -5.52
C GLN A 72 -2.04 -18.58 -4.11
N GLU A 73 -0.75 -18.86 -3.96
CA GLU A 73 -0.10 -18.97 -2.63
C GLU A 73 0.03 -17.62 -1.89
N ALA A 74 -0.11 -16.48 -2.59
CA ALA A 74 0.27 -15.18 -2.04
C ALA A 74 -0.86 -14.37 -1.36
N LEU A 75 -2.13 -14.79 -1.42
CA LEU A 75 -3.24 -14.00 -0.91
C LEU A 75 -4.00 -14.74 0.18
N ALA A 76 -3.73 -14.37 1.44
CA ALA A 76 -4.62 -14.71 2.53
C ALA A 76 -6.03 -14.18 2.20
N PRO A 77 -7.09 -15.00 2.36
CA PRO A 77 -8.45 -14.56 2.07
C PRO A 77 -8.80 -13.37 2.95
N ILE A 78 -9.23 -12.26 2.33
CA ILE A 78 -9.68 -11.07 3.03
C ILE A 78 -11.06 -11.38 3.63
N ASP A 79 -11.18 -11.35 4.96
CA ASP A 79 -12.47 -11.52 5.62
C ASP A 79 -13.26 -10.21 5.54
N MET A 80 -14.22 -10.15 4.61
CA MET A 80 -15.11 -8.99 4.45
C MET A 80 -16.04 -8.77 5.65
N THR A 81 -16.16 -9.75 6.53
CA THR A 81 -17.02 -9.72 7.72
C THR A 81 -16.27 -9.21 8.95
N ALA A 82 -14.94 -9.15 8.90
CA ALA A 82 -14.09 -8.71 10.00
C ALA A 82 -13.93 -7.17 9.97
N PRO A 83 -14.51 -6.42 10.92
CA PRO A 83 -14.19 -5.01 11.07
C PRO A 83 -12.75 -4.87 11.57
N MET A 84 -11.91 -4.18 10.78
CA MET A 84 -10.49 -3.88 11.08
C MET A 84 -9.50 -5.05 10.94
N ASP A 85 -9.54 -5.74 9.79
CA ASP A 85 -8.48 -6.68 9.37
C ASP A 85 -7.15 -5.97 9.00
N TYR A 86 -6.09 -6.74 8.72
CA TYR A 86 -4.72 -6.32 8.38
C TYR A 86 -4.63 -5.21 7.32
N ASN A 87 -5.63 -5.09 6.45
CA ASN A 87 -5.67 -4.11 5.37
C ASN A 87 -6.08 -2.68 5.80
N THR A 88 -6.55 -2.48 7.04
CA THR A 88 -7.00 -1.18 7.51
C THR A 88 -6.25 -0.75 8.78
N PRO A 89 -5.48 0.36 8.75
CA PRO A 89 -4.85 0.88 9.96
C PRO A 89 -5.93 1.31 10.96
N ARG A 90 -5.73 0.97 12.24
CA ARG A 90 -6.63 1.43 13.30
C ARG A 90 -6.63 2.96 13.36
N PRO A 91 -7.80 3.60 13.52
CA PRO A 91 -7.85 5.04 13.70
C PRO A 91 -7.05 5.41 14.96
N PRO A 92 -6.21 6.46 14.89
CA PRO A 92 -5.49 6.92 16.06
C PRO A 92 -6.52 7.37 17.10
N LEU A 93 -6.42 6.82 18.31
CA LEU A 93 -7.13 7.37 19.45
C LEU A 93 -6.58 8.77 19.72
N LEU A 94 -7.45 9.73 20.05
CA LEU A 94 -7.04 11.06 20.46
C LEU A 94 -6.09 10.92 21.66
N PRO A 95 -4.83 11.40 21.55
CA PRO A 95 -3.88 11.26 22.63
C PRO A 95 -4.33 12.10 23.83
N ALA A 96 -4.52 11.45 24.98
CA ALA A 96 -4.87 12.13 26.24
C ALA A 96 -3.75 13.05 26.76
N SER A 97 -2.59 13.07 26.11
CA SER A 97 -1.43 13.90 26.45
C SER A 97 -1.47 15.32 25.88
N GLN A 98 -2.44 15.65 25.01
CA GLN A 98 -2.57 16.98 24.41
C GLN A 98 -3.96 17.54 24.69
N GLY A 99 -4.09 18.29 25.79
CA GLY A 99 -5.25 19.14 26.04
C GLY A 99 -5.15 20.44 25.25
N SER A 100 -6.28 20.95 24.77
CA SER A 100 -6.40 22.27 24.16
C SER A 100 -7.17 23.22 25.09
N ILE A 101 -6.85 24.51 25.03
CA ILE A 101 -7.59 25.57 25.75
C ILE A 101 -8.76 26.01 24.88
N HIS A 102 -9.92 26.28 25.48
CA HIS A 102 -11.09 26.78 24.76
C HIS A 102 -10.77 28.11 24.04
N PRO A 103 -11.15 28.29 22.76
CA PRO A 103 -10.76 29.48 21.99
C PRO A 103 -11.16 30.82 22.64
N LEU A 104 -12.31 30.88 23.31
CA LEU A 104 -12.72 32.10 24.03
C LEU A 104 -11.76 32.46 25.17
N MET A 105 -11.26 31.47 25.91
CA MET A 105 -10.31 31.73 27.00
C MET A 105 -8.98 32.25 26.45
N GLN A 106 -8.52 31.71 25.32
CA GLN A 106 -7.30 32.19 24.65
C GLN A 106 -7.43 33.65 24.25
N GLU A 107 -8.60 34.07 23.75
CA GLU A 107 -8.81 35.46 23.33
C GLU A 107 -8.95 36.42 24.52
N ILE A 108 -9.61 35.99 25.60
CA ILE A 108 -9.68 36.77 26.85
C ILE A 108 -8.28 37.00 27.43
N GLU A 109 -7.45 35.96 27.51
CA GLU A 109 -6.06 36.06 27.97
C GLU A 109 -5.24 37.01 27.09
N ARG A 110 -5.43 36.93 25.77
CA ARG A 110 -4.74 37.81 24.82
C ARG A 110 -5.08 39.28 25.04
N ILE A 111 -6.37 39.60 25.17
CA ILE A 111 -6.82 40.97 25.41
C ILE A 111 -6.31 41.45 26.77
N ALA A 112 -6.42 40.62 27.81
CA ALA A 112 -5.90 40.91 29.14
C ALA A 112 -4.41 41.26 29.12
N ASP A 113 -3.56 40.50 28.40
CA ASP A 113 -2.12 40.79 28.29
C ASP A 113 -1.83 42.16 27.68
N ILE A 114 -2.58 42.55 26.64
CA ILE A 114 -2.40 43.86 25.99
C ILE A 114 -2.64 45.00 26.98
N PHE A 115 -3.74 44.95 27.74
CA PHE A 115 -4.08 45.98 28.73
C PHE A 115 -3.17 45.93 29.96
N TYR A 116 -2.74 44.75 30.37
CA TYR A 116 -1.78 44.59 31.45
C TYR A 116 -0.45 45.30 31.13
N ARG A 117 0.04 45.17 29.89
CA ARG A 117 1.26 45.86 29.42
C ARG A 117 1.11 47.38 29.33
N MET A 118 -0.11 47.89 29.31
CA MET A 118 -0.41 49.32 29.42
C MET A 118 -0.53 49.81 30.87
N GLY A 119 -0.40 48.91 31.87
CA GLY A 119 -0.45 49.22 33.29
C GLY A 119 -1.83 49.07 33.93
N PHE A 120 -2.80 48.47 33.23
CA PHE A 120 -4.12 48.16 33.80
C PHE A 120 -4.08 46.86 34.62
N VAL A 121 -5.02 46.73 35.56
CA VAL A 121 -5.23 45.52 36.37
C VAL A 121 -6.51 44.83 35.92
N VAL A 122 -6.48 43.50 35.82
CA VAL A 122 -7.64 42.69 35.47
C VAL A 122 -8.35 42.29 36.77
N GLU A 123 -9.62 42.65 36.88
CA GLU A 123 -10.49 42.35 38.01
C GLU A 123 -11.69 41.53 37.51
N GLU A 124 -12.00 40.43 38.20
CA GLU A 124 -13.19 39.63 37.91
C GLU A 124 -14.40 40.21 38.67
N SER A 125 -15.53 40.35 37.96
CA SER A 125 -16.79 40.77 38.56
C SER A 125 -17.67 39.57 38.87
N ARG A 126 -18.60 39.76 39.81
CA ARG A 126 -19.70 38.82 40.03
C ARG A 126 -20.59 38.72 38.78
N GLU A 127 -21.01 37.51 38.45
CA GLU A 127 -21.94 37.27 37.33
C GLU A 127 -23.37 37.74 37.65
N ILE A 128 -23.75 37.70 38.93
CA ILE A 128 -25.03 38.20 39.43
C ILE A 128 -24.75 39.44 40.26
N ASP A 129 -25.31 40.57 39.85
CA ASP A 129 -25.11 41.88 40.47
C ASP A 129 -26.46 42.55 40.81
N ASP A 130 -26.42 43.62 41.60
CA ASP A 130 -27.60 44.37 42.02
C ASP A 130 -28.00 45.48 41.03
N GLN A 131 -29.21 46.01 41.21
CA GLN A 131 -29.77 47.04 40.33
C GLN A 131 -28.95 48.35 40.33
N PHE A 132 -28.28 48.66 41.44
CA PHE A 132 -27.53 49.89 41.57
C PHE A 132 -26.25 49.87 40.72
N HIS A 133 -25.47 48.78 40.79
CA HIS A 133 -24.21 48.66 40.05
C HIS A 133 -24.43 48.41 38.55
N MET A 134 -25.54 47.76 38.16
CA MET A 134 -25.85 47.48 36.75
C MET A 134 -26.55 48.63 36.04
N PHE A 135 -27.34 49.45 36.73
CA PHE A 135 -28.20 50.45 36.08
C PHE A 135 -28.12 51.84 36.70
N GLU A 136 -28.43 51.99 37.99
CA GLU A 136 -28.60 53.32 38.58
C GLU A 136 -27.31 54.16 38.56
N SER A 137 -26.16 53.52 38.80
CA SER A 137 -24.84 54.17 38.79
C SER A 137 -24.30 54.52 37.40
N LEU A 138 -24.85 53.92 36.34
CA LEU A 138 -24.42 54.10 34.94
C LEU A 138 -25.29 55.10 34.17
N ASN A 139 -26.01 55.97 34.89
CA ASN A 139 -26.86 57.04 34.33
C ASN A 139 -28.02 56.53 33.46
N PHE A 140 -28.55 55.34 33.76
CA PHE A 140 -29.79 54.87 33.15
C PHE A 140 -31.01 55.59 33.77
N PRO A 141 -32.04 55.93 32.98
CA PRO A 141 -33.25 56.56 33.50
C PRO A 141 -34.02 55.61 34.43
N LYS A 142 -34.67 56.15 35.46
CA LYS A 142 -35.55 55.37 36.33
C LYS A 142 -36.82 55.01 35.56
N GLY A 143 -37.06 53.69 35.44
CA GLY A 143 -38.30 53.12 34.93
C GLY A 143 -39.41 53.08 35.97
#